data_AF-A0A2J6WD04-F1
#
_entry.id   AF-A0A2J6WD04-F1
#
_cell.length_a   1.000
_cell.length_b   1.000
_cell.length_c   1.000
_cell.angle_alpha   90.00
_cell.angle_beta   90.00
_cell.angle_gamma   90.00
#
_symmetry.space_group_name_H-M   'P 1'
#
loop_
_entity.id
_entity.type
_entity.pdbx_description
1 polymer ?
#
loop_
_entity_poly.entity_id
_entity_poly.type
_entity_poly.pdbx_seq_one_letter_code
_entity_poly.pdbx_strand_id
1 'polypeptide(L)' 'MLNTPAYVEGVFILFYLISNNMEAAFIDHLDQIYWQGYGEDFKADKPDAFYRQLAEFKNQYHLA' A
#
# COMPACT_ATOMS: atom_id res chain seq x y z
N MET A 1 14.23 33.30 5.79
CA MET A 1 14.15 31.92 5.26
C MET A 1 13.57 31.06 6.37
N LEU A 2 12.33 30.60 6.23
CA LEU A 2 11.73 29.68 7.21
C LEU A 2 12.43 28.32 7.04
N ASN A 3 13.21 27.92 8.05
CA ASN A 3 13.64 26.54 8.20
C ASN A 3 12.41 25.76 8.66
N THR A 4 11.64 25.21 7.71
CA THR A 4 10.70 24.15 8.03
C THR A 4 11.51 22.98 8.59
N PRO A 5 11.25 22.53 9.83
CA PRO A 5 12.06 21.49 10.44
C PRO A 5 11.94 20.22 9.60
N ALA A 6 13.06 19.68 9.14
CA ALA A 6 13.20 18.46 8.33
C ALA A 6 12.42 17.24 8.87
N TYR A 7 12.04 17.29 10.15
CA TYR A 7 11.15 16.32 10.79
C TYR A 7 9.75 16.23 10.16
N VAL A 8 9.20 17.32 9.62
CA VAL A 8 7.86 17.32 9.01
C VAL A 8 7.87 16.60 7.66
N GLU A 9 8.97 16.71 6.91
CA GLU A 9 9.15 15.98 5.64
C GLU A 9 9.46 14.50 5.87
N GLY A 10 10.27 14.16 6.88
CA GLY A 10 10.62 12.77 7.18
C GLY A 10 9.42 11.90 7.58
N VAL A 11 8.51 12.44 8.39
CA VAL A 11 7.26 11.74 8.76
C VAL A 11 6.33 11.61 7.56
N PHE A 12 6.26 12.61 6.69
CA PHE A 12 5.44 12.57 5.48
C PHE A 12 5.97 11.55 4.48
N ILE A 13 7.29 11.49 4.25
CA ILE A 13 7.94 10.48 3.41
C ILE A 13 7.76 9.09 4.00
N LEU A 14 7.89 8.92 5.32
CA LEU A 14 7.67 7.63 5.97
C LEU A 14 6.19 7.20 5.85
N PHE A 15 5.22 8.09 6.06
CA PHE A 15 3.80 7.81 5.85
C PHE A 15 3.48 7.50 4.38
N TYR A 16 4.12 8.19 3.43
CA TYR A 16 3.94 7.96 1.99
C TYR A 16 4.60 6.65 1.54
N LEU A 17 5.79 6.31 2.07
CA LEU A 17 6.42 5.01 1.88
C LEU A 17 5.59 3.90 2.51
N ILE A 18 5.13 4.04 3.76
CA ILE A 18 4.27 3.04 4.42
C ILE A 18 2.95 2.87 3.64
N SER A 19 2.37 3.95 3.13
CA SER A 19 1.12 3.92 2.36
C SER A 19 1.29 3.33 0.96
N ASN A 20 2.40 3.62 0.26
CA ASN A 20 2.78 2.96 -1.00
C ASN A 20 3.19 1.49 -0.76
N ASN A 21 3.76 1.17 0.40
CA ASN A 21 4.18 -0.18 0.76
C ASN A 21 2.98 -1.10 1.02
N MET A 22 1.83 -0.61 1.47
CA MET A 22 0.66 -1.46 1.72
C MET A 22 0.02 -1.97 0.43
N GLU A 23 0.04 -1.19 -0.65
CA GLU A 23 -0.42 -1.66 -1.96
C GLU A 23 0.54 -2.71 -2.53
N ALA A 24 1.84 -2.44 -2.49
CA ALA A 24 2.86 -3.40 -2.91
C ALA A 24 2.84 -4.69 -2.06
N ALA A 25 2.67 -4.57 -0.74
CA ALA A 25 2.54 -5.72 0.16
C ALA A 25 1.26 -6.53 -0.12
N PHE A 26 0.17 -5.86 -0.50
CA PHE A 26 -1.04 -6.55 -0.92
C PHE A 26 -0.87 -7.27 -2.26
N ILE A 27 -0.18 -6.65 -3.23
CA ILE A 27 0.16 -7.29 -4.51
C ILE A 27 1.06 -8.51 -4.26
N ASP A 28 2.13 -8.36 -3.48
CA ASP A 28 3.02 -9.46 -3.08
C ASP A 28 2.25 -10.57 -2.34
N HIS A 29 1.30 -10.20 -1.47
CA HIS A 29 0.45 -11.16 -0.76
C HIS A 29 -0.43 -11.97 -1.72
N LEU A 30 -1.03 -11.31 -2.71
CA LEU A 30 -1.81 -11.97 -3.75
C LEU A 30 -0.93 -12.86 -4.63
N ASP A 31 0.27 -12.40 -4.99
CA ASP A 31 1.23 -13.16 -5.79
C ASP A 31 1.72 -14.43 -5.08
N GLN A 32 1.86 -14.39 -3.76
CA GLN A 32 2.21 -15.56 -2.93
C GLN A 32 1.07 -16.59 -2.84
N ILE A 33 -0.19 -16.15 -2.89
CA ILE A 33 -1.36 -17.03 -2.77
C ILE A 33 -1.69 -17.69 -4.11
N TYR A 34 -1.56 -16.96 -5.22
CA TYR A 34 -2.01 -17.39 -6.53
C TYR A 34 -0.84 -17.72 -7.46
N TRP A 35 -0.27 -16.71 -8.10
CA TRP A 35 0.91 -16.82 -8.94
C TRP A 35 1.58 -15.45 -9.06
N GLN A 36 2.86 -15.44 -9.38
CA GLN A 36 3.62 -14.20 -9.57
C GLN A 36 3.02 -13.36 -10.72
N GLY A 37 2.70 -12.10 -10.45
CA GLY A 37 2.03 -11.17 -11.36
C GLY A 37 0.50 -11.12 -11.21
N TYR A 38 -0.10 -11.98 -10.40
CA TYR A 38 -1.55 -11.98 -10.17
C TYR A 38 -2.04 -10.65 -9.62
N GLY A 39 -1.34 -10.05 -8.65
CA GLY A 39 -1.79 -8.81 -8.01
C GLY A 39 -1.86 -7.64 -8.98
N GLU A 40 -0.92 -7.55 -9.91
CA GLU A 40 -0.92 -6.55 -10.98
C GLU A 40 -2.02 -6.83 -12.01
N ASP A 41 -2.18 -8.09 -12.44
CA ASP A 41 -3.26 -8.50 -13.35
C ASP A 41 -4.65 -8.23 -12.73
N PHE A 42 -4.80 -8.51 -11.44
CA PHE A 42 -6.05 -8.31 -10.70
C PHE A 42 -6.39 -6.82 -10.56
N LYS A 43 -5.38 -5.98 -10.31
CA LYS A 43 -5.53 -4.52 -10.30
C LYS A 43 -5.94 -3.98 -11.67
N ALA A 44 -5.37 -4.51 -12.74
CA ALA A 44 -5.66 -4.10 -14.11
C ALA A 44 -7.06 -4.56 -14.58
N ASP A 45 -7.44 -5.81 -14.27
CA ASP A 45 -8.72 -6.41 -14.69
C ASP A 45 -9.91 -5.92 -13.85
N LYS A 46 -9.72 -5.77 -12.53
CA LYS A 46 -10.78 -5.43 -11.57
C LYS A 46 -10.34 -4.38 -10.54
N PRO A 47 -10.08 -3.13 -10.96
CA PRO A 47 -9.55 -2.10 -10.08
C PRO A 47 -10.45 -1.83 -8.86
N ASP A 48 -11.78 -1.80 -9.04
CA ASP A 48 -12.72 -1.55 -7.93
C ASP A 48 -12.72 -2.65 -6.86
N ALA A 49 -12.48 -3.91 -7.26
CA ALA A 49 -12.40 -5.02 -6.33
C ALA A 49 -11.05 -5.01 -5.61
N PHE A 50 -9.97 -4.73 -6.36
CA PHE A 50 -8.62 -4.56 -5.83
C PHE A 50 -8.58 -3.51 -4.72
N TYR A 51 -9.07 -2.29 -4.98
CA TYR A 51 -9.01 -1.21 -3.98
C TYR A 51 -9.90 -1.46 -2.75
N ARG A 52 -11.02 -2.18 -2.91
CA ARG A 52 -11.83 -2.61 -1.77
C ARG A 52 -11.10 -3.61 -0.89
N GLN A 53 -10.50 -4.63 -1.49
CA GLN A 53 -9.73 -5.63 -0.74
C GLN A 53 -8.46 -5.04 -0.13
N LEU A 54 -7.81 -4.10 -0.82
CA LEU A 54 -6.69 -3.34 -0.28
C LEU A 54 -7.11 -2.52 0.95
N ALA A 55 -8.31 -1.94 0.95
CA ALA A 55 -8.82 -1.20 2.11
C ALA A 55 -9.06 -2.14 3.31
N GLU A 56 -9.64 -3.32 3.08
CA GLU A 56 -9.79 -4.35 4.12
C GLU A 56 -8.44 -4.84 4.64
N PHE A 57 -7.49 -5.10 3.74
CA PHE A 57 -6.12 -5.46 4.08
C PHE A 57 -5.49 -4.38 4.96
N LYS A 58 -5.51 -3.10 4.54
CA LYS A 58 -5.03 -1.97 5.35
C LYS A 58 -5.69 -1.90 6.73
N ASN A 59 -6.99 -2.19 6.83
CA ASN A 59 -7.72 -2.18 8.10
C ASN A 59 -7.28 -3.31 9.05
N GLN A 60 -7.01 -4.51 8.51
CA GLN A 60 -6.50 -5.64 9.30
C GLN A 60 -5.09 -5.38 9.86
N TYR A 61 -4.22 -4.69 9.11
CA TYR A 61 -2.86 -4.38 9.55
C TYR A 61 -2.73 -3.07 10.37
N HIS A 62 -3.79 -2.27 10.49
CA HIS A 62 -3.85 -1.10 11.39
C HIS A 62 -4.35 -1.43 12.81
N LEU A 63 -4.67 -2.70 13.11
CA LEU A 63 -4.98 -3.19 14.46
C LEU A 63 -3.75 -3.86 15.09
N ALA A 64 -2.72 -3.07 15.40
CA ALA A 64 -1.63 -3.45 16.31
C ALA A 64 -1.09 -2.22 17.04
#